data_AF-V6J0F8-F1
#
_entry.id   AF-V6J0F8-F1
#
_cell.length_a   1.000
_cell.length_b   1.000
_cell.length_c   1.000
_cell.angle_alpha   90.00
_cell.angle_beta   90.00
_cell.angle_gamma   90.00
#
_symmetry.space_group_name_H-M   'P 1'
#
loop_
_entity.id
_entity.type
_entity.pdbx_description
1 polymer ?
#
loop_
_entity_poly.entity_id
_entity_poly.type
_entity_poly.pdbx_seq_one_letter_code
_entity_poly.pdbx_strand_id
1 'polypeptide(L)'
;MYYSNIHPKYRSYDEFREDDVEDFILNEMDKKVNENVAKKITSIQTLYNKYSHIRSFLKSQGSTKFYIERDQLIEKINLKEKDITEQNILSDETIKTILGFYSKRRESIRNTAIFLVCLCYGFERSTLSKLSFDNVKNKKLFIEDRVLDIPPKLFNVLSELKSVNKKNKVKGNYFFYSSINNSKVLANQSFNEIFKLLGKIDDNDPKWNSITPTAIRASLIRRMFNNNYSIEEISYITGADLINLANIISYEDILSKVKSKKKISVNKHPFNFVLY
;
A
#
# COMPACT_ATOMS: atom_id res chain seq x y z
N MET A 1 -2.50 1.37 -32.75
CA MET A 1 -3.06 0.19 -33.44
C MET A 1 -4.57 0.03 -33.25
N TYR A 2 -5.18 0.35 -32.09
CA TYR A 2 -6.64 0.22 -31.92
C TYR A 2 -7.45 0.94 -33.01
N TYR A 3 -7.19 2.25 -33.16
CA TYR A 3 -7.93 3.08 -34.11
C TYR A 3 -7.73 2.69 -35.57
N SER A 4 -6.48 2.41 -35.97
CA SER A 4 -6.13 1.93 -37.32
C SER A 4 -6.71 0.55 -37.65
N ASN A 5 -7.05 -0.24 -36.62
CA ASN A 5 -7.65 -1.57 -36.79
C ASN A 5 -9.17 -1.50 -36.94
N ILE A 6 -9.82 -0.42 -36.47
CA ILE A 6 -11.28 -0.22 -36.58
C ILE A 6 -11.61 0.67 -37.79
N HIS A 7 -10.78 1.67 -38.05
CA HIS A 7 -10.89 2.55 -39.20
C HIS A 7 -9.62 2.43 -40.04
N PRO A 8 -9.69 2.06 -41.32
CA PRO A 8 -8.52 1.86 -42.19
C PRO A 8 -7.87 3.19 -42.65
N LYS A 9 -7.84 4.19 -41.78
CA LYS A 9 -7.23 5.51 -42.01
C LYS A 9 -6.50 5.99 -40.76
N TYR A 10 -5.34 6.62 -40.96
CA TYR A 10 -4.63 7.33 -39.90
C TYR A 10 -5.27 8.71 -39.69
N ARG A 11 -5.60 9.04 -38.44
CA ARG A 11 -6.06 10.38 -38.05
C ARG A 11 -4.92 11.19 -37.45
N SER A 12 -4.97 12.50 -37.64
CA SER A 12 -4.10 13.43 -36.91
C SER A 12 -4.47 13.47 -35.42
N TYR A 13 -3.51 13.80 -34.55
CA TYR A 13 -3.75 13.91 -33.10
C TYR A 13 -4.78 14.98 -32.74
N ASP A 14 -4.96 15.99 -33.59
CA ASP A 14 -5.97 17.05 -33.45
C ASP A 14 -7.39 16.61 -33.85
N GLU A 15 -7.54 15.40 -34.37
CA GLU A 15 -8.81 14.82 -34.80
C GLU A 15 -9.34 13.76 -33.83
N PHE A 16 -8.57 13.43 -32.79
CA PHE A 16 -9.04 12.54 -31.73
C PHE A 16 -10.15 13.20 -30.93
N ARG A 17 -11.26 12.46 -30.83
CA ARG A 17 -12.44 12.85 -30.08
C ARG A 17 -12.52 12.11 -28.75
N GLU A 18 -13.53 12.48 -28.00
CA GLU A 18 -13.82 11.98 -26.66
C GLU A 18 -14.22 10.51 -26.69
N ASP A 19 -15.19 10.19 -27.55
CA ASP A 19 -15.69 8.83 -27.78
C ASP A 19 -14.56 7.89 -28.23
N ASP A 20 -13.56 8.40 -28.95
CA ASP A 20 -12.41 7.65 -29.44
C ASP A 20 -11.56 7.07 -28.29
N VAL A 21 -11.45 7.84 -27.21
CA VAL A 21 -10.69 7.45 -26.00
C VAL A 21 -11.54 6.57 -25.11
N GLU A 22 -12.84 6.83 -25.02
CA GLU A 22 -13.81 5.99 -24.34
C GLU A 22 -13.84 4.57 -24.93
N ASP A 23 -14.02 4.47 -26.25
CA ASP A 23 -14.00 3.23 -27.01
C ASP A 23 -12.69 2.47 -26.83
N PHE A 24 -11.56 3.19 -26.87
CA PHE A 24 -10.25 2.59 -26.63
C PHE A 24 -10.15 1.98 -25.22
N ILE A 25 -10.61 2.72 -24.20
CA ILE A 25 -10.58 2.27 -22.80
C ILE A 25 -11.51 1.08 -22.60
N LEU A 26 -12.74 1.12 -23.10
CA LEU A 26 -13.73 0.03 -23.02
C LEU A 26 -13.20 -1.23 -23.71
N ASN A 27 -12.66 -1.10 -24.93
CA ASN A 27 -12.03 -2.23 -25.60
C ASN A 27 -10.78 -2.75 -24.86
N GLU A 28 -9.98 -1.89 -24.21
CA GLU A 28 -8.88 -2.34 -23.36
C GLU A 28 -9.38 -3.10 -22.12
N MET A 29 -10.53 -2.70 -21.55
CA MET A 29 -11.19 -3.40 -20.45
C MET A 29 -11.65 -4.78 -20.90
N ASP A 30 -12.39 -4.86 -22.01
CA ASP A 30 -12.96 -6.09 -22.54
C ASP A 30 -11.89 -7.10 -22.98
N LYS A 31 -10.88 -6.65 -23.73
CA LYS A 31 -9.76 -7.53 -24.14
C LYS A 31 -9.04 -8.13 -22.96
N LYS A 32 -8.80 -7.35 -21.91
CA LYS A 32 -8.07 -7.85 -20.73
C LYS A 32 -8.91 -8.72 -19.82
N VAL A 33 -10.23 -8.57 -19.84
CA VAL A 33 -11.15 -9.53 -19.20
C VAL A 33 -11.08 -10.88 -19.92
N ASN A 34 -11.14 -10.88 -21.26
CA ASN A 34 -11.16 -12.09 -22.09
C ASN A 34 -9.80 -12.81 -22.17
N GLU A 35 -8.69 -12.08 -22.14
CA GLU A 35 -7.33 -12.66 -22.27
C GLU A 35 -6.69 -13.02 -20.91
N ASN A 36 -7.41 -12.87 -19.80
CA ASN A 36 -6.91 -13.13 -18.44
C ASN A 36 -5.58 -12.42 -18.11
N VAL A 37 -5.35 -11.25 -18.69
CA VAL A 37 -4.11 -10.49 -18.54
C VAL A 37 -4.08 -9.80 -17.17
N ALA A 38 -2.95 -9.89 -16.47
CA ALA A 38 -2.76 -9.35 -15.11
C ALA A 38 -2.94 -7.82 -14.94
N LYS A 39 -3.18 -7.06 -16.02
CA LYS A 39 -3.30 -5.58 -16.03
C LYS A 39 -4.73 -5.09 -16.35
N LYS A 40 -5.75 -5.76 -15.81
CA LYS A 40 -7.16 -5.33 -15.94
C LYS A 40 -7.34 -3.93 -15.34
N ILE A 41 -8.16 -3.08 -15.95
CA ILE A 41 -8.56 -1.80 -15.34
C ILE A 41 -9.69 -2.14 -14.37
N THR A 42 -9.36 -2.29 -13.09
CA THR A 42 -10.31 -2.76 -12.06
C THR A 42 -10.65 -1.71 -11.01
N SER A 43 -10.04 -0.52 -11.08
CA SER A 43 -10.31 0.59 -10.17
C SER A 43 -10.47 1.90 -10.93
N ILE A 44 -11.30 2.79 -10.38
CA ILE A 44 -11.50 4.14 -10.92
C ILE A 44 -10.17 4.90 -10.96
N GLN A 45 -9.30 4.73 -9.96
CA GLN A 45 -7.97 5.35 -9.98
C GLN A 45 -7.09 4.89 -11.16
N THR A 46 -7.15 3.62 -11.56
CA THR A 46 -6.40 3.11 -12.71
C THR A 46 -6.92 3.72 -14.01
N LEU A 47 -8.25 3.88 -14.10
CA LEU A 47 -8.91 4.59 -15.19
C LEU A 47 -8.47 6.07 -15.23
N TYR A 48 -8.52 6.79 -14.10
CA TYR A 48 -8.10 8.18 -14.00
C TYR A 48 -6.63 8.39 -14.40
N ASN A 49 -5.74 7.51 -13.96
CA ASN A 49 -4.31 7.59 -14.30
C ASN A 49 -4.11 7.40 -15.80
N LYS A 50 -4.73 6.36 -16.39
CA LYS A 50 -4.67 6.12 -17.84
C LYS A 50 -5.23 7.30 -18.64
N TYR A 51 -6.40 7.79 -18.26
CA TYR A 51 -7.03 8.94 -18.90
C TYR A 51 -6.13 10.18 -18.81
N SER A 52 -5.56 10.46 -17.64
CA SER A 52 -4.65 11.58 -17.43
C SER A 52 -3.38 11.49 -18.28
N HIS A 53 -2.84 10.27 -18.46
CA HIS A 53 -1.72 10.04 -19.36
C HIS A 53 -2.09 10.29 -20.83
N ILE A 54 -3.23 9.78 -21.29
CA ILE A 54 -3.73 10.01 -22.67
C ILE A 54 -3.95 11.51 -22.90
N ARG A 55 -4.63 12.20 -21.98
CA ARG A 55 -4.86 13.65 -22.04
C ARG A 55 -3.55 14.44 -22.11
N SER A 56 -2.60 14.12 -21.23
CA SER A 56 -1.31 14.82 -21.17
C SER A 56 -0.50 14.61 -22.45
N PHE A 57 -0.55 13.39 -23.01
CA PHE A 57 0.08 13.07 -24.28
C PHE A 57 -0.57 13.81 -25.46
N LEU A 58 -1.90 13.76 -25.60
CA LEU A 58 -2.60 14.46 -26.69
C LEU A 58 -2.35 15.97 -26.63
N LYS A 59 -2.37 16.54 -25.42
CA LYS A 59 -2.03 17.96 -25.20
C LYS A 59 -0.58 18.28 -25.59
N SER A 60 0.38 17.40 -25.30
CA SER A 60 1.79 17.60 -25.70
C SER A 60 1.99 17.50 -27.21
N GLN A 61 1.09 16.83 -27.93
CA GLN A 61 1.08 16.73 -29.39
C GLN A 61 0.28 17.86 -30.07
N GLY A 62 -0.23 18.85 -29.33
CA GLY A 62 -0.94 20.00 -29.89
C GLY A 62 -2.46 19.89 -29.94
N SER A 63 -3.05 18.78 -29.48
CA SER A 63 -4.49 18.59 -29.49
C SER A 63 -5.20 19.56 -28.56
N THR A 64 -6.05 20.42 -29.15
CA THR A 64 -6.85 21.43 -28.45
C THR A 64 -8.31 21.02 -28.27
N LYS A 65 -8.77 19.96 -28.95
CA LYS A 65 -10.17 19.55 -29.01
C LYS A 65 -10.58 18.51 -27.96
N PHE A 66 -9.64 18.01 -27.20
CA PHE A 66 -9.90 16.99 -26.18
C PHE A 66 -10.06 17.63 -24.79
N TYR A 67 -11.30 17.88 -24.37
CA TYR A 67 -11.62 18.48 -23.06
C TYR A 67 -12.80 17.77 -22.39
N ILE A 68 -12.55 16.59 -21.80
CA ILE A 68 -13.51 15.98 -20.86
C ILE A 68 -13.02 16.21 -19.43
N GLU A 69 -13.91 16.69 -18.58
CA GLU A 69 -13.75 16.64 -17.13
C GLU A 69 -13.83 15.19 -16.66
N ARG A 70 -12.90 14.79 -15.80
CA ARG A 70 -12.63 13.37 -15.51
C ARG A 70 -13.84 12.60 -15.00
N ASP A 71 -14.79 13.30 -14.36
CA ASP A 71 -15.95 12.71 -13.70
C ASP A 71 -17.03 12.26 -14.70
N GLN A 72 -17.14 12.96 -15.85
CA GLN A 72 -18.09 12.58 -16.91
C GLN A 72 -17.74 11.23 -17.56
N LEU A 73 -16.45 10.88 -17.62
CA LEU A 73 -16.00 9.61 -18.16
C LEU A 73 -16.33 8.43 -17.24
N ILE A 74 -16.33 8.64 -15.92
CA ILE A 74 -16.65 7.57 -14.95
C ILE A 74 -18.13 7.25 -14.96
N GLU A 75 -18.98 8.27 -15.01
CA GLU A 75 -20.43 8.09 -15.12
C GLU A 75 -20.77 7.25 -16.35
N LYS A 76 -20.11 7.50 -17.49
CA LYS A 76 -20.30 6.74 -18.72
C LYS A 76 -19.79 5.30 -18.63
N ILE A 77 -18.58 5.08 -18.07
CA ILE A 77 -17.98 3.74 -18.01
C ILE A 77 -18.63 2.86 -16.91
N ASN A 78 -19.38 3.45 -15.97
CA ASN A 78 -20.12 2.75 -14.91
C ASN A 78 -19.26 1.72 -14.14
N LEU A 79 -17.99 2.07 -13.92
CA LEU A 79 -17.05 1.26 -13.14
C LEU A 79 -17.47 1.32 -11.67
N LYS A 80 -18.13 0.27 -11.19
CA LYS A 80 -18.37 0.09 -9.76
C LYS A 80 -17.06 -0.26 -9.08
N GLU A 81 -16.58 0.59 -8.20
CA GLU A 81 -15.51 0.19 -7.29
C GLU A 81 -15.99 -1.00 -6.48
N LYS A 82 -15.12 -1.99 -6.32
CA LYS A 82 -15.30 -2.91 -5.21
C LYS A 82 -15.12 -2.05 -3.96
N ASP A 83 -16.22 -1.82 -3.25
CA ASP A 83 -16.17 -1.43 -1.85
C ASP A 83 -15.32 -2.50 -1.16
N ILE A 84 -14.03 -2.23 -1.01
CA ILE A 84 -13.22 -2.96 -0.06
C ILE A 84 -13.65 -2.39 1.27
N THR A 85 -14.81 -2.85 1.74
CA THR A 85 -15.17 -2.79 3.15
C THR A 85 -14.10 -3.62 3.86
N GLU A 86 -12.96 -2.99 4.16
CA GLU A 86 -11.83 -3.55 4.90
C GLU A 86 -12.25 -3.74 6.36
N GLN A 87 -13.25 -4.60 6.60
CA GLN A 87 -13.57 -5.06 7.92
C GLN A 87 -12.47 -6.02 8.37
N ASN A 88 -11.59 -5.50 9.22
CA ASN A 88 -10.78 -6.27 10.18
C ASN A 88 -9.94 -7.43 9.62
N ILE A 89 -9.28 -7.24 8.47
CA ILE A 89 -8.35 -8.21 7.89
C ILE A 89 -7.22 -8.62 8.88
N LEU A 90 -6.90 -7.79 9.88
CA LEU A 90 -5.84 -8.04 10.86
C LEU A 90 -6.37 -8.35 12.27
N SER A 91 -7.13 -9.43 12.44
CA SER A 91 -7.44 -9.94 13.80
C SER A 91 -6.18 -10.42 14.54
N ASP A 92 -6.27 -10.58 15.85
CA ASP A 92 -5.17 -11.08 16.67
C ASP A 92 -4.74 -12.49 16.23
N GLU A 93 -5.71 -13.35 15.90
CA GLU A 93 -5.48 -14.70 15.35
C GLU A 93 -4.81 -14.64 13.98
N THR A 94 -5.21 -13.68 13.14
CA THR A 94 -4.62 -13.49 11.81
C THR A 94 -3.15 -13.09 11.94
N ILE A 95 -2.85 -12.13 12.81
CA ILE A 95 -1.48 -11.70 13.10
C ILE A 95 -0.63 -12.85 13.66
N LYS A 96 -1.16 -13.62 14.62
CA LYS A 96 -0.48 -14.81 15.16
C LYS A 96 -0.20 -15.86 14.08
N THR A 97 -1.17 -16.10 13.19
CA THR A 97 -1.03 -17.04 12.06
C THR A 97 0.07 -16.58 11.10
N ILE A 98 0.12 -15.29 10.74
CA ILE A 98 1.17 -14.74 9.88
C ILE A 98 2.57 -14.91 10.51
N LEU A 99 2.70 -14.57 11.79
CA LEU A 99 3.96 -14.72 12.51
C LEU A 99 4.40 -16.20 12.61
N GLY A 100 3.44 -17.10 12.89
CA GLY A 100 3.68 -18.55 12.91
C GLY A 100 4.00 -19.13 11.52
N PHE A 101 3.50 -18.53 10.45
CA PHE A 101 3.84 -18.90 9.09
C PHE A 101 5.26 -18.46 8.72
N TYR A 102 5.65 -17.23 9.06
CA TYR A 102 7.01 -16.74 8.79
C TYR A 102 8.08 -17.45 9.62
N SER A 103 7.79 -17.85 10.86
CA SER A 103 8.76 -18.54 11.72
C SER A 103 9.30 -19.85 11.12
N LYS A 104 8.52 -20.51 10.26
CA LYS A 104 8.89 -21.77 9.59
C LYS A 104 9.72 -21.59 8.30
N ARG A 105 9.98 -20.35 7.88
CA ARG A 105 10.68 -20.04 6.62
C ARG A 105 12.13 -19.66 6.84
N ARG A 106 12.95 -19.84 5.80
CA ARG A 106 14.39 -19.54 5.81
C ARG A 106 14.69 -18.09 6.21
N GLU A 107 13.92 -17.13 5.72
CA GLU A 107 14.07 -15.71 6.05
C GLU A 107 13.09 -15.23 7.14
N SER A 108 12.82 -16.09 8.12
CA SER A 108 11.85 -15.85 9.20
C SER A 108 12.03 -14.50 9.89
N ILE A 109 13.25 -14.20 10.36
CA ILE A 109 13.55 -12.97 11.12
C ILE A 109 13.35 -11.72 10.25
N ARG A 110 13.82 -11.74 8.99
CA ARG A 110 13.63 -10.61 8.07
C ARG A 110 12.15 -10.36 7.79
N ASN A 111 11.41 -11.41 7.43
CA ASN A 111 10.00 -11.26 7.05
C ASN A 111 9.15 -10.87 8.27
N THR A 112 9.46 -11.40 9.45
CA THR A 112 8.86 -10.99 10.73
C THR A 112 9.13 -9.53 11.03
N ALA A 113 10.39 -9.07 10.89
CA ALA A 113 10.75 -7.67 11.09
C ALA A 113 9.97 -6.73 10.16
N ILE A 114 9.92 -7.06 8.86
CA ILE A 114 9.16 -6.29 7.86
C ILE A 114 7.69 -6.17 8.28
N PHE A 115 7.06 -7.29 8.63
CA PHE A 115 5.67 -7.32 9.04
C PHE A 115 5.41 -6.50 10.31
N LEU A 116 6.26 -6.62 11.32
CA LEU A 116 6.13 -5.86 12.57
C LEU A 116 6.37 -4.35 12.37
N VAL A 117 7.28 -3.95 11.48
CA VAL A 117 7.45 -2.53 11.12
C VAL A 117 6.20 -1.98 10.45
N CYS A 118 5.60 -2.74 9.52
CA CYS A 118 4.31 -2.37 8.91
C CYS A 118 3.19 -2.27 9.96
N LEU A 119 3.12 -3.21 10.91
CA LEU A 119 2.11 -3.16 11.98
C LEU A 119 2.33 -1.99 12.94
N CYS A 120 3.58 -1.61 13.22
CA CYS A 120 3.90 -0.57 14.19
C CYS A 120 3.75 0.85 13.63
N TYR A 121 4.11 1.06 12.37
CA TYR A 121 4.19 2.41 11.79
C TYR A 121 3.47 2.54 10.46
N GLY A 122 2.92 1.46 9.90
CA GLY A 122 2.25 1.49 8.60
C GLY A 122 3.16 1.85 7.44
N PHE A 123 4.49 1.74 7.58
CA PHE A 123 5.44 2.25 6.59
C PHE A 123 5.25 1.62 5.20
N GLU A 124 5.40 2.47 4.20
CA GLU A 124 5.39 2.05 2.81
C GLU A 124 6.71 1.41 2.40
N ARG A 125 6.69 0.71 1.27
CA ARG A 125 7.85 -0.01 0.72
C ARG A 125 9.05 0.91 0.47
N SER A 126 8.77 2.10 -0.05
CA SER A 126 9.76 3.16 -0.28
C SER A 126 10.48 3.53 1.03
N THR A 127 9.74 3.67 2.13
CA THR A 127 10.27 3.94 3.47
C THR A 127 11.03 2.73 4.01
N LEU A 128 10.46 1.52 3.93
CA LEU A 128 11.08 0.28 4.41
C LEU A 128 12.46 0.03 3.78
N SER A 129 12.61 0.31 2.49
CA SER A 129 13.87 0.13 1.76
C SER A 129 15.00 1.05 2.24
N LYS A 130 14.67 2.17 2.91
CA LYS A 130 15.63 3.17 3.39
C LYS A 130 16.01 3.01 4.86
N LEU A 131 15.30 2.16 5.62
CA LEU A 131 15.56 1.98 7.04
C LEU A 131 16.96 1.40 7.29
N SER A 132 17.70 2.00 8.22
CA SER A 132 19.05 1.58 8.61
C SER A 132 19.23 1.48 10.12
N PHE A 133 20.20 0.70 10.57
CA PHE A 133 20.52 0.60 12.01
C PHE A 133 21.11 1.87 12.60
N ASP A 134 21.63 2.79 11.79
CA ASP A 134 22.06 4.12 12.26
C ASP A 134 20.87 5.01 12.61
N ASN A 135 19.69 4.72 12.04
CA ASN A 135 18.45 5.37 12.41
C ASN A 135 17.94 4.94 13.79
N VAL A 136 18.56 3.95 14.45
CA VAL A 136 18.09 3.44 15.75
C VAL A 136 19.02 3.90 16.87
N LYS A 137 18.49 4.70 17.80
CA LYS A 137 19.21 5.11 19.03
C LYS A 137 18.28 5.03 20.23
N ASN A 138 18.74 4.44 21.33
CA ASN A 138 18.00 4.35 22.60
C ASN A 138 16.55 3.83 22.45
N LYS A 139 16.36 2.76 21.65
CA LYS A 139 15.04 2.19 21.31
C LYS A 139 14.08 3.17 20.61
N LYS A 140 14.63 4.21 19.96
CA LYS A 140 13.90 5.13 19.09
C LYS A 140 14.38 5.00 17.66
N LEU A 141 13.46 5.14 16.71
CA LEU A 141 13.70 5.17 15.28
C LEU A 141 13.60 6.62 14.79
N PHE A 142 14.69 7.11 14.20
CA PHE A 142 14.83 8.45 13.64
C PHE A 142 14.67 8.37 12.12
N ILE A 143 13.57 8.91 11.62
CA ILE A 143 13.25 8.87 10.19
C ILE A 143 12.73 10.23 9.74
N GLU A 144 13.44 10.84 8.79
CA GLU A 144 13.16 12.22 8.37
C GLU A 144 13.13 13.12 9.63
N ASP A 145 12.07 13.89 9.81
CA ASP A 145 11.88 14.79 10.96
C ASP A 145 11.13 14.14 12.14
N ARG A 146 11.05 12.81 12.16
CA ARG A 146 10.25 12.05 13.13
C ARG A 146 11.11 11.15 14.01
N VAL A 147 10.71 11.07 15.26
CA VAL A 147 11.27 10.18 16.29
C VAL A 147 10.17 9.28 16.81
N LEU A 148 10.28 7.98 16.54
CA LEU A 148 9.27 6.98 16.88
C LEU A 148 9.81 6.00 17.92
N ASP A 149 9.04 5.73 18.96
CA ASP A 149 9.42 4.71 19.94
C ASP A 149 9.28 3.31 19.36
N ILE A 150 10.31 2.48 19.53
CA ILE A 150 10.33 1.09 19.05
C ILE A 150 9.79 0.17 20.15
N PRO A 151 8.66 -0.51 19.93
CA PRO A 151 8.13 -1.46 20.91
C PRO A 151 9.11 -2.59 21.23
N PRO A 152 9.08 -3.17 22.45
CA PRO A 152 10.02 -4.20 22.87
C PRO A 152 10.11 -5.38 21.91
N LYS A 153 8.98 -5.89 21.41
CA LYS A 153 8.98 -7.02 20.47
C LYS A 153 9.71 -6.68 19.18
N LEU A 154 9.43 -5.51 18.60
CA LEU A 154 10.07 -5.06 17.37
C LEU A 154 11.57 -4.82 17.59
N PHE A 155 11.95 -4.20 18.71
CA PHE A 155 13.35 -3.96 19.05
C PHE A 155 14.16 -5.27 19.15
N ASN A 156 13.59 -6.29 19.79
CA ASN A 156 14.21 -7.61 19.91
C ASN A 156 14.42 -8.26 18.53
N VAL A 157 13.38 -8.25 17.68
CA VAL A 157 13.46 -8.80 16.32
C VAL A 157 14.47 -8.03 15.46
N LEU A 158 14.55 -6.70 15.58
CA LEU A 158 15.56 -5.90 14.86
C LEU A 158 16.98 -6.19 15.35
N SER A 159 17.15 -6.41 16.65
CA SER A 159 18.45 -6.77 17.24
C SER A 159 18.92 -8.16 16.77
N GLU A 160 17.99 -9.11 16.69
CA GLU A 160 18.22 -10.44 16.12
C GLU A 160 18.55 -10.33 14.62
N LEU A 161 17.79 -9.54 13.86
CA LEU A 161 18.04 -9.28 12.45
C LEU A 161 19.45 -8.72 12.21
N LYS A 162 19.89 -7.76 13.05
CA LYS A 162 21.26 -7.22 13.00
C LYS A 162 22.31 -8.30 13.19
N SER A 163 22.06 -9.24 14.12
CA SER A 163 22.94 -10.36 14.40
C SER A 163 22.99 -11.36 13.25
N VAL A 164 21.85 -11.66 12.64
CA VAL A 164 21.75 -12.50 11.42
C VAL A 164 22.49 -11.85 10.25
N ASN A 165 22.34 -10.55 10.03
CA ASN A 165 23.04 -9.82 8.98
C ASN A 165 24.57 -9.89 9.16
N LYS A 166 25.05 -9.75 10.39
CA LYS A 166 26.48 -9.93 10.72
C LYS A 166 26.96 -11.35 10.41
N LYS A 167 26.23 -12.38 10.85
CA LYS A 167 26.55 -13.79 10.56
C LYS A 167 26.62 -14.07 9.05
N ASN A 168 25.72 -13.44 8.28
CA ASN A 168 25.66 -13.56 6.83
C ASN A 168 26.67 -12.66 6.09
N LYS A 169 27.60 -12.00 6.80
CA LYS A 169 28.63 -11.11 6.24
C LYS A 169 28.07 -9.98 5.36
N VAL A 170 26.89 -9.47 5.70
CA VAL A 170 26.29 -8.28 5.07
C VAL A 170 27.18 -7.07 5.35
N LYS A 171 27.56 -6.32 4.30
CA LYS A 171 28.54 -5.21 4.41
C LYS A 171 27.91 -3.84 4.65
N GLY A 172 26.60 -3.67 4.45
CA GLY A 172 25.93 -2.37 4.64
C GLY A 172 25.19 -2.26 5.98
N ASN A 173 24.52 -1.13 6.20
CA ASN A 173 23.82 -0.83 7.44
C ASN A 173 22.28 -0.74 7.38
N TYR A 174 21.68 -0.99 6.22
CA TYR A 174 20.22 -1.10 6.09
C TYR A 174 19.62 -2.24 6.93
N PHE A 175 18.32 -2.19 7.23
CA PHE A 175 17.63 -3.29 7.90
C PHE A 175 17.53 -4.53 7.00
N PHE A 176 17.12 -4.33 5.75
CA PHE A 176 16.65 -5.41 4.88
C PHE A 176 17.54 -5.58 3.65
N TYR A 177 18.10 -6.79 3.50
CA TYR A 177 18.90 -7.20 2.34
C TYR A 177 18.25 -8.34 1.57
N SER A 178 18.64 -8.46 0.31
CA SER A 178 18.32 -9.61 -0.53
C SER A 178 18.99 -10.88 0.00
N SER A 179 18.26 -11.99 0.03
CA SER A 179 18.79 -13.31 0.40
C SER A 179 19.78 -13.86 -0.63
N ILE A 180 19.69 -13.39 -1.88
CA ILE A 180 20.50 -13.86 -3.01
C ILE A 180 21.85 -13.13 -3.02
N ASN A 181 21.83 -11.84 -2.68
CA ASN A 181 23.03 -11.02 -2.62
C ASN A 181 22.99 -10.14 -1.37
N ASN A 182 23.76 -10.53 -0.37
CA ASN A 182 23.88 -9.87 0.94
C ASN A 182 24.47 -8.44 0.87
N SER A 183 24.86 -7.96 -0.31
CA SER A 183 25.32 -6.58 -0.54
C SER A 183 24.22 -5.68 -1.10
N LYS A 184 23.10 -6.26 -1.57
CA LYS A 184 21.99 -5.52 -2.18
C LYS A 184 20.86 -5.33 -1.19
N VAL A 185 20.48 -4.07 -0.98
CA VAL A 185 19.27 -3.70 -0.25
C VAL A 185 18.05 -4.35 -0.89
N LEU A 186 17.09 -4.75 -0.07
CA LEU A 186 15.87 -5.38 -0.55
C LEU A 186 15.09 -4.41 -1.45
N ALA A 187 14.79 -4.84 -2.68
CA ALA A 187 14.08 -4.01 -3.65
C ALA A 187 12.59 -3.86 -3.31
N ASN A 188 11.96 -2.76 -3.74
CA ASN A 188 10.54 -2.49 -3.53
C ASN A 188 9.62 -3.65 -3.97
N GLN A 189 9.94 -4.30 -5.10
CA GLN A 189 9.18 -5.45 -5.58
C GLN A 189 9.29 -6.65 -4.64
N SER A 190 10.46 -6.87 -4.01
CA SER A 190 10.67 -8.00 -3.12
C SER A 190 9.81 -7.92 -1.87
N PHE A 191 9.48 -6.71 -1.38
CA PHE A 191 8.51 -6.56 -0.29
C PHE A 191 7.13 -7.10 -0.70
N ASN A 192 6.64 -6.78 -1.91
CA ASN A 192 5.36 -7.32 -2.39
C ASN A 192 5.38 -8.85 -2.45
N GLU A 193 6.46 -9.43 -2.96
CA GLU A 193 6.58 -10.89 -3.04
C GLU A 193 6.55 -11.54 -1.65
N ILE A 194 7.13 -10.91 -0.62
CA ILE A 194 7.05 -11.39 0.78
C ILE A 194 5.61 -11.43 1.31
N PHE A 195 4.80 -10.42 0.98
CA PHE A 195 3.39 -10.38 1.37
C PHE A 195 2.53 -11.33 0.52
N LYS A 196 2.81 -11.49 -0.77
CA LYS A 196 2.14 -12.49 -1.62
C LYS A 196 2.34 -13.92 -1.12
N LEU A 197 3.44 -14.21 -0.43
CA LEU A 197 3.64 -15.53 0.19
C LEU A 197 2.56 -15.87 1.22
N LEU A 198 1.88 -14.88 1.80
CA LEU A 198 0.80 -15.11 2.76
C LEU A 198 -0.37 -15.86 2.13
N GLY A 199 -0.61 -15.72 0.82
CA GLY A 199 -1.59 -16.51 0.08
C GLY A 199 -1.42 -18.03 0.27
N LYS A 200 -0.20 -18.49 0.56
CA LYS A 200 0.12 -19.90 0.83
C LYS A 200 -0.18 -20.36 2.26
N ILE A 201 -0.78 -19.51 3.10
CA ILE A 201 -1.28 -19.92 4.42
C ILE A 201 -2.52 -20.81 4.23
N ASP A 202 -3.41 -20.40 3.33
CA ASP A 202 -4.55 -21.19 2.86
C ASP A 202 -4.89 -20.70 1.44
N ASP A 203 -4.61 -21.55 0.44
CA ASP A 203 -4.81 -21.22 -0.97
C ASP A 203 -6.30 -21.05 -1.32
N ASN A 204 -7.22 -21.53 -0.48
CA ASN A 204 -8.66 -21.40 -0.68
C ASN A 204 -9.25 -20.13 -0.05
N ASP A 205 -8.53 -19.46 0.85
CA ASP A 205 -9.01 -18.27 1.53
C ASP A 205 -8.40 -17.00 0.90
N PRO A 206 -9.16 -16.25 0.09
CA PRO A 206 -8.64 -15.09 -0.62
C PRO A 206 -8.21 -13.96 0.31
N LYS A 207 -8.60 -13.97 1.59
CA LYS A 207 -8.20 -12.94 2.56
C LYS A 207 -6.69 -12.84 2.70
N TRP A 208 -5.97 -13.95 2.54
CA TRP A 208 -4.51 -13.93 2.71
C TRP A 208 -3.80 -13.15 1.60
N ASN A 209 -4.40 -13.11 0.41
CA ASN A 209 -3.90 -12.32 -0.72
C ASN A 209 -4.23 -10.82 -0.61
N SER A 210 -5.19 -10.44 0.22
CA SER A 210 -5.51 -9.02 0.47
C SER A 210 -4.59 -8.37 1.52
N ILE A 211 -3.83 -9.17 2.27
CA ILE A 211 -2.87 -8.69 3.28
C ILE A 211 -1.63 -8.12 2.58
N THR A 212 -1.66 -6.81 2.35
CA THR A 212 -0.58 -6.04 1.74
C THR A 212 -0.09 -4.94 2.69
N PRO A 213 1.10 -4.35 2.46
CA PRO A 213 1.56 -3.20 3.25
C PRO A 213 0.53 -2.06 3.29
N THR A 214 -0.13 -1.79 2.16
CA THR A 214 -1.17 -0.75 2.05
C THR A 214 -2.39 -1.08 2.90
N ALA A 215 -2.90 -2.32 2.83
CA ALA A 215 -4.02 -2.77 3.66
C ALA A 215 -3.68 -2.73 5.16
N ILE A 216 -2.44 -3.10 5.53
CA ILE A 216 -1.97 -3.02 6.92
C ILE A 216 -1.94 -1.56 7.39
N ARG A 217 -1.42 -0.65 6.56
CA ARG A 217 -1.39 0.79 6.85
C ARG A 217 -2.80 1.35 7.05
N ALA A 218 -3.73 1.04 6.15
CA ALA A 218 -5.12 1.47 6.25
C ALA A 218 -5.78 0.94 7.53
N SER A 219 -5.60 -0.35 7.83
CA SER A 219 -6.09 -0.96 9.06
C SER A 219 -5.51 -0.33 10.33
N LEU A 220 -4.19 -0.05 10.35
CA LEU A 220 -3.53 0.64 11.45
C LEU A 220 -4.13 2.03 11.66
N ILE A 221 -4.24 2.84 10.60
CA ILE A 221 -4.79 4.20 10.65
C ILE A 221 -6.21 4.20 11.21
N ARG A 222 -7.09 3.35 10.69
CA ARG A 222 -8.48 3.22 11.18
C ARG A 222 -8.51 2.83 12.66
N ARG A 223 -7.70 1.86 13.07
CA ARG A 223 -7.67 1.42 14.47
C ARG A 223 -7.07 2.46 15.41
N MET A 224 -6.03 3.19 15.01
CA MET A 224 -5.49 4.30 15.79
C MET A 224 -6.56 5.38 15.98
N PHE A 225 -7.29 5.71 14.90
CA PHE A 225 -8.40 6.64 14.98
C PHE A 225 -9.48 6.15 15.94
N ASN A 226 -9.89 4.88 15.87
CA ASN A 226 -10.85 4.29 16.80
C ASN A 226 -10.33 4.23 18.25
N ASN A 227 -9.01 4.10 18.43
CA ASN A 227 -8.31 4.16 19.73
C ASN A 227 -8.01 5.59 20.19
N ASN A 228 -8.74 6.59 19.67
CA ASN A 228 -8.68 7.99 20.06
C ASN A 228 -7.38 8.75 19.78
N TYR A 229 -6.52 8.23 18.91
CA TYR A 229 -5.41 9.03 18.38
C TYR A 229 -5.99 10.22 17.56
N SER A 230 -5.33 11.37 17.68
CA SER A 230 -5.55 12.55 16.85
C SER A 230 -5.05 12.32 15.43
N ILE A 231 -5.55 13.11 14.47
CA ILE A 231 -5.10 13.02 13.07
C ILE A 231 -3.62 13.38 12.96
N GLU A 232 -3.16 14.32 13.78
CA GLU A 232 -1.77 14.75 13.91
C GLU A 232 -0.87 13.63 14.43
N GLU A 233 -1.27 12.92 15.49
CA GLU A 233 -0.52 11.76 15.99
C GLU A 233 -0.45 10.63 14.96
N ILE A 234 -1.55 10.35 14.27
CA ILE A 234 -1.59 9.33 13.22
C ILE A 234 -0.68 9.74 12.06
N SER A 235 -0.73 11.00 11.62
CA SER A 235 0.13 11.54 10.58
C SER A 235 1.60 11.46 10.99
N TYR A 236 1.94 11.83 12.23
CA TYR A 236 3.30 11.74 12.75
C TYR A 236 3.81 10.28 12.75
N ILE A 237 3.04 9.34 13.32
CA ILE A 237 3.47 7.94 13.42
C ILE A 237 3.59 7.29 12.04
N THR A 238 2.60 7.49 11.18
CA THR A 238 2.53 6.79 9.90
C THR A 238 3.26 7.51 8.77
N GLY A 239 3.49 8.82 8.89
CA GLY A 239 3.98 9.69 7.82
C GLY A 239 2.95 9.90 6.71
N ALA A 240 1.66 9.66 6.97
CA ALA A 240 0.59 9.93 6.02
C ALA A 240 0.29 11.42 5.97
N ASP A 241 0.16 11.98 4.78
CA ASP A 241 -0.39 13.32 4.61
C ASP A 241 -1.92 13.33 4.83
N LEU A 242 -2.50 14.53 4.94
CA LEU A 242 -3.92 14.70 5.20
C LEU A 242 -4.80 14.14 4.07
N ILE A 243 -4.31 14.14 2.83
CA ILE A 243 -5.05 13.62 1.67
C ILE A 243 -5.21 12.10 1.79
N ASN A 244 -4.11 11.39 2.06
CA ASN A 244 -4.12 9.95 2.27
C ASN A 244 -4.91 9.56 3.51
N LEU A 245 -4.89 10.38 4.57
CA LEU A 245 -5.72 10.16 5.75
C LEU A 245 -7.21 10.34 5.46
N ALA A 246 -7.60 11.35 4.68
CA ALA A 246 -9.00 11.59 4.29
C ALA A 246 -9.58 10.45 3.44
N ASN A 247 -8.74 9.76 2.65
CA ASN A 247 -9.15 8.56 1.91
C ASN A 247 -9.46 7.36 2.81
N ILE A 248 -8.98 7.36 4.05
CA ILE A 248 -9.12 6.26 5.00
C ILE A 248 -10.12 6.60 6.12
N ILE A 249 -10.09 7.83 6.63
CA ILE A 249 -10.94 8.33 7.69
C ILE A 249 -11.90 9.35 7.07
N SER A 250 -13.17 8.98 6.94
CA SER A 250 -14.17 9.83 6.33
C SER A 250 -14.58 10.99 7.25
N TYR A 251 -15.18 12.03 6.66
CA TYR A 251 -15.76 13.11 7.46
C TYR A 251 -16.85 12.60 8.42
N GLU A 252 -17.62 11.58 8.02
CA GLU A 252 -18.62 10.94 8.88
C GLU A 252 -17.98 10.21 10.08
N ASP A 253 -16.83 9.56 9.87
CA ASP A 253 -16.04 8.95 10.96
C ASP A 253 -15.59 10.02 11.97
N ILE A 254 -15.19 11.20 11.49
CA ILE A 254 -14.80 12.34 12.33
C ILE A 254 -16.00 12.85 13.14
N LEU A 255 -17.13 13.09 12.49
CA LEU A 255 -18.34 13.58 13.15
C LEU A 255 -18.85 12.58 14.21
N SER A 256 -18.88 11.29 13.89
CA SER A 256 -19.32 10.25 14.81
C SER A 256 -18.39 10.12 16.02
N LYS A 257 -17.07 10.25 15.83
CA LYS A 257 -16.08 10.27 16.92
C LYS A 257 -16.24 11.49 17.83
N VAL A 258 -16.46 12.68 17.29
CA VAL A 258 -16.68 13.89 18.10
C VAL A 258 -17.94 13.74 18.95
N LYS A 259 -19.03 13.21 18.38
CA LYS A 259 -20.30 12.97 19.11
C LYS A 259 -20.18 11.90 20.20
N SER A 260 -19.26 10.94 20.04
CA SER A 260 -19.07 9.79 20.92
C SER A 260 -17.93 9.94 21.94
N LYS A 261 -17.28 11.12 22.05
CA LYS A 261 -16.30 11.47 23.11
C LYS A 261 -16.94 11.51 24.51
N LYS A 262 -17.38 10.35 25.00
CA LYS A 262 -17.75 10.03 26.37
C LYS A 262 -17.07 8.72 26.75
N LYS A 263 -15.73 8.73 26.85
CA LYS A 263 -14.92 7.79 27.67
C LYS A 263 -13.44 8.09 27.44
N ILE A 264 -12.71 8.27 28.52
CA ILE A 264 -11.25 8.37 28.55
C ILE A 264 -10.73 6.98 28.19
N SER A 265 -10.34 6.75 26.94
CA SER A 265 -9.51 5.59 26.60
C SER A 265 -8.07 6.03 26.56
N VAL A 266 -7.19 5.25 27.18
CA VAL A 266 -5.74 5.41 27.04
C VAL A 266 -5.37 5.21 25.57
N ASN A 267 -4.54 6.10 24.99
CA ASN A 267 -3.99 6.01 23.63
C ASN A 267 -3.06 4.78 23.52
N LYS A 268 -3.63 3.58 23.52
CA LYS A 268 -2.88 2.33 23.40
C LYS A 268 -2.72 1.98 21.93
N HIS A 269 -1.48 1.64 21.54
CA HIS A 269 -1.19 1.23 20.17
C HIS A 269 -2.12 0.08 19.75
N PRO A 270 -2.76 0.11 18.56
CA PRO A 270 -3.76 -0.90 18.16
C PRO A 270 -3.29 -2.35 18.25
N PHE A 271 -2.01 -2.57 17.99
CA PHE A 271 -1.39 -3.89 18.01
C PHE A 271 -0.55 -4.13 19.26
N ASN A 272 -0.93 -3.54 20.39
CA ASN A 272 -0.16 -3.68 21.63
C ASN A 272 -0.02 -5.14 22.07
N PHE A 273 -1.02 -6.00 21.87
CA PHE A 273 -1.00 -7.41 22.30
C PHE A 273 0.15 -8.23 21.69
N VAL A 274 0.71 -7.78 20.55
CA VAL A 274 1.82 -8.43 19.87
C VAL A 274 3.12 -7.65 19.96
N LEU A 275 3.04 -6.32 20.14
CA LEU A 275 4.21 -5.43 20.16
C LEU A 275 4.82 -5.25 21.55
N TYR A 276 4.03 -5.41 22.61
CA TYR A 276 4.40 -5.22 24.02
C TYR A 276 4.00 -6.43 24.84
#